data_AF-D6TZQ7-F1
#
_entry.id   AF-D6TZQ7-F1
#
_cell.length_a   1.000
_cell.length_b   1.000
_cell.length_c   1.000
_cell.angle_alpha   90.00
_cell.angle_beta   90.00
_cell.angle_gamma   90.00
#
_symmetry.space_group_name_H-M   'P 1'
#
loop_
_entity.id
_entity.type
_entity.pdbx_description
1 polymer ?
#
loop_
_entity_poly.entity_id
_entity_poly.type
_entity_poly.pdbx_seq_one_letter_code
_entity_poly.pdbx_strand_id
1 'polypeptide(L)' 'MSTHPDYRRKGLARSLILHALYRLRERGVTHVSISTAERNRRARPLYEKLGFQLVKTLPRYRKQT' A
#
# COMPACT_ATOMS: atom_id res chain seq x y z
N MET A 1 -4.06 -4.14 3.64
CA MET A 1 -3.52 -5.51 3.74
C MET A 1 -3.11 -5.77 5.18
N SER A 2 -3.57 -6.89 5.75
CA SER A 2 -3.09 -7.38 7.04
C SER A 2 -2.33 -8.67 6.79
N THR A 3 -1.04 -8.71 7.13
CA THR A 3 -0.28 -9.96 7.19
C THR A 3 -0.31 -10.44 8.62
N HIS A 4 -0.70 -11.71 8.83
CA HIS A 4 -0.70 -12.35 10.15
C HIS A 4 0.65 -12.08 10.85
N PRO A 5 0.66 -11.71 12.14
CA PRO A 5 1.87 -11.31 12.85
C PRO A 5 3.08 -12.23 12.62
N ASP A 6 2.86 -13.54 12.66
CA ASP A 6 3.88 -14.59 12.51
C ASP A 6 4.49 -14.69 11.10
N TYR A 7 3.85 -14.05 10.13
CA TYR A 7 4.24 -14.07 8.72
C TYR A 7 4.74 -12.69 8.24
N ARG A 8 4.90 -11.74 9.15
CA ARG A 8 5.49 -10.43 8.84
C ARG A 8 6.98 -10.57 8.56
N ARG A 9 7.56 -9.57 7.88
CA ARG A 9 8.99 -9.50 7.51
C ARG A 9 9.50 -10.60 6.57
N LYS A 10 8.65 -11.53 6.13
CA LYS A 10 8.96 -12.56 5.11
C LYS A 10 8.77 -12.08 3.67
N GLY A 11 8.63 -10.78 3.43
CA GLY A 11 8.45 -10.23 2.08
C GLY A 11 7.08 -10.47 1.43
N LEU A 12 6.14 -11.19 2.06
CA LEU A 12 4.83 -11.53 1.46
C LEU A 12 4.03 -10.33 0.96
N ALA A 13 3.98 -9.25 1.73
CA ALA A 13 3.31 -8.02 1.30
C ALA A 13 3.98 -7.39 0.07
N ARG A 14 5.31 -7.46 -0.02
CA ARG A 14 6.07 -6.99 -1.18
C ARG A 14 5.74 -7.82 -2.42
N SER A 15 5.75 -9.14 -2.31
CA SER A 15 5.46 -10.04 -3.42
C SER A 15 4.05 -9.83 -3.97
N LEU A 16 3.06 -9.67 -3.08
CA LEU A 16 1.68 -9.40 -3.48
C LEU A 16 1.54 -8.06 -4.23
N ILE A 17 2.19 -7.00 -3.74
CA ILE A 17 2.13 -5.69 -4.40
C ILE A 17 2.82 -5.74 -5.76
N LEU A 18 4.00 -6.35 -5.86
CA LEU A 18 4.72 -6.49 -7.13
C LEU A 18 3.92 -7.31 -8.16
N HIS A 19 3.30 -8.41 -7.73
CA HIS A 19 2.44 -9.20 -8.62
C HIS A 19 1.25 -8.38 -9.10
N ALA A 20 0.59 -7.62 -8.22
CA ALA A 20 -0.50 -6.74 -8.61
C ALA A 20 -0.05 -5.66 -9.61
N LEU A 21 1.10 -5.01 -9.37
CA LEU A 21 1.66 -4.01 -10.28
C LEU A 21 1.98 -4.60 -11.66
N TYR A 22 2.54 -5.81 -11.71
CA TYR A 22 2.80 -6.50 -12.96
C TYR A 22 1.50 -6.71 -13.76
N ARG A 23 0.46 -7.24 -13.12
CA ARG A 23 -0.85 -7.48 -13.76
C ARG A 23 -1.53 -6.20 -14.22
N LEU A 24 -1.36 -5.10 -13.48
CA LEU A 24 -1.89 -3.79 -13.84
C LEU A 24 -1.14 -3.21 -15.04
N ARG A 25 0.19 -3.38 -15.10
CA ARG A 25 1.01 -2.99 -16.25
C ARG A 25 0.59 -3.73 -17.51
N GLU A 26 0.34 -5.04 -17.44
CA GLU A 26 -0.14 -5.82 -18.59
C GLU A 26 -1.50 -5.33 -19.12
N ARG A 27 -2.30 -4.68 -18.27
CA ARG A 27 -3.59 -4.09 -18.63
C ARG A 27 -3.47 -2.63 -19.12
N GLY A 28 -2.25 -2.11 -19.28
CA GLY A 28 -2.02 -0.73 -19.72
C GLY A 28 -2.29 0.33 -18.64
N VAL A 29 -2.40 -0.05 -17.37
CA VAL A 29 -2.57 0.92 -16.27
C VAL A 29 -1.28 1.70 -16.07
N THR A 30 -1.37 3.02 -16.13
CA THR A 30 -0.23 3.93 -16.00
C THR A 30 -0.07 4.53 -14.60
N HIS A 31 -1.13 4.50 -13.78
CA HIS A 31 -1.15 5.09 -12.45
C HIS A 31 -1.79 4.16 -11.44
N VAL A 32 -1.14 3.97 -10.29
CA VAL A 32 -1.63 3.15 -9.18
C VAL A 32 -1.48 3.94 -7.90
N SER A 33 -2.56 4.04 -7.12
CA SER A 33 -2.55 4.69 -5.81
C SER A 33 -2.98 3.72 -4.71
N ILE A 34 -2.36 3.85 -3.54
CA ILE A 34 -2.69 3.06 -2.36
C ILE A 34 -2.99 4.01 -1.21
N SER A 35 -4.20 3.92 -0.65
CA SER A 35 -4.57 4.67 0.54
C SER A 35 -4.37 3.82 1.79
N THR A 36 -3.71 4.38 2.79
CA THR A 36 -3.44 3.70 4.07
C THR A 36 -3.77 4.65 5.21
N ALA A 37 -4.30 4.13 6.32
CA ALA A 37 -4.49 4.96 7.50
C ALA A 37 -3.13 5.47 7.99
N GLU A 38 -3.04 6.76 8.33
CA GLU A 38 -1.79 7.39 8.77
C GLU A 38 -1.13 6.69 9.98
N ARG A 39 -1.96 6.12 10.86
CA ARG A 39 -1.52 5.29 11.98
C ARG A 39 -0.78 4.00 11.57
N ASN A 40 -0.90 3.57 10.32
CA ASN A 40 -0.20 2.42 9.76
C ASN A 40 1.21 2.79 9.27
N ARG A 41 2.01 3.40 10.17
CA ARG A 41 3.37 3.87 9.89
C ARG A 41 4.31 2.77 9.40
N ARG A 42 4.04 1.51 9.75
CA ARG A 42 4.85 0.34 9.33
C ARG A 42 4.78 0.05 7.84
N ALA A 43 3.74 0.52 7.15
CA ALA A 43 3.55 0.24 5.73
C ALA A 43 4.22 1.29 4.82
N ARG A 44 4.46 2.52 5.30
CA ARG A 44 5.11 3.59 4.52
C ARG A 44 6.47 3.18 3.94
N PRO A 45 7.42 2.64 4.73
CA PRO A 45 8.73 2.24 4.19
C PRO A 45 8.65 1.11 3.15
N LEU A 46 7.62 0.27 3.18
CA LEU A 46 7.40 -0.76 2.17
C LEU A 46 6.99 -0.13 0.84
N TYR A 47 6.06 0.81 0.86
CA TYR A 47 5.59 1.47 -0.37
C TYR A 47 6.68 2.34 -0.99
N GLU A 48 7.44 3.08 -0.18
CA GLU A 48 8.59 3.88 -0.64
C GLU A 48 9.64 3.00 -1.33
N LYS A 49 9.99 1.84 -0.73
CA LYS A 49 10.91 0.86 -1.36
C LYS A 49 10.38 0.26 -2.66
N LEU A 50 9.08 0.36 -2.93
CA LEU A 50 8.44 -0.10 -4.15
C LEU A 50 8.24 1.04 -5.18
N GLY A 51 8.76 2.24 -4.90
CA GLY A 51 8.68 3.39 -5.79
C GLY A 51 7.42 4.22 -5.66
N PHE A 52 6.53 3.93 -4.70
CA PHE A 52 5.40 4.80 -4.42
C PHE A 52 5.87 6.07 -3.71
N GLN A 53 5.20 7.18 -4.04
CA GLN A 53 5.41 8.48 -3.43
C GLN A 53 4.14 8.95 -2.74
N LEU A 54 4.29 9.73 -1.65
CA LEU A 54 3.14 10.33 -0.98
C LEU A 54 2.55 11.43 -1.86
N VAL A 55 1.33 11.20 -2.37
CA VAL A 55 0.62 12.19 -3.22
C VAL A 55 -0.33 13.06 -2.40
N LYS A 56 -1.03 12.48 -1.41
CA LYS A 56 -2.02 13.21 -0.61
C LYS A 56 -2.27 12.55 0.75
N THR A 57 -2.40 13.37 1.79
CA THR A 57 -2.95 12.96 3.09
C THR A 57 -4.40 13.45 3.16
N LEU A 58 -5.34 12.52 3.34
CA LEU A 58 -6.77 12.86 3.45
C LEU A 58 -7.16 12.91 4.93
N PRO A 59 -7.84 13.96 5.40
CA PRO A 59 -8.37 14.01 6.76
C PRO A 59 -9.38 12.88 6.94
N ARG A 60 -9.38 12.27 8.13
CA ARG A 60 -10.31 11.18 8.44
C ARG A 60 -11.71 11.78 8.60
N TYR A 61 -12.56 11.58 7.60
CA TYR A 61 -13.95 12.00 7.69
C TYR A 61 -14.67 11.14 8.74
N ARG A 62 -15.06 11.75 9.86
CA ARG A 62 -15.90 11.14 10.89
C ARG A 62 -17.21 11.94 10.94
N LYS A 63 -18.31 11.36 10.46
CA LYS A 63 -19.64 11.87 10.84
C LYS A 63 -19.81 11.62 12.33
N GLN A 64 -19.94 12.69 13.10
CA GLN A 64 -20.46 12.64 14.47
C GLN A 64 -21.99 12.53 14.33
N THR A 65 -22.57 11.53 14.97
CA THR A 65 -23.99 11.44 15.31
C THR A 65 -24.04 11.26 16.82
#